data_AF-A0A9W7DK84-F1
#
_entry.id   AF-A0A9W7DK84-F1
#
_cell.length_a   1.000
_cell.length_b   1.000
_cell.length_c   1.000
_cell.angle_alpha   90.00
_cell.angle_beta   90.00
_cell.angle_gamma   90.00
#
_symmetry.space_group_name_H-M   'P 1'
#
loop_
_entity.id
_entity.type
_entity.pdbx_description
1 polymer ?
#
loop_
_entity_poly.entity_id
_entity_poly.type
_entity_poly.pdbx_seq_one_letter_code
_entity_poly.pdbx_strand_id
1 'polypeptide(L)'
;MPRGKYIIAGKTDPDSLGHYLFNLPSYTHFTAPLRRYADIIVHRQFKAAITNPESYRDEIDSLKMNSDYCNFKKDCAKAAQEQAIHLLLCQTINEMSKETGQILVMGTILQVYESSFDVFLPEFGIEKRVHGDQLPLRKAEFDKTQRVLELYWEPGVDAATYVPPDEKEPLSYRASIKNKYRSSAREAAAKQADQLANSVSDELIDKFAKLDLSLPTVESLQKGADGSDGSLGPYMKECITRIENDSYVQEIRELKKVPILLKSEVGMTLPCLTVRTLNPFAELSKK
;
A
#
# COMPACT_ATOMS: atom_id res chain seq x y z
N MET A 1 15.91 5.90 -5.40
CA MET A 1 17.36 6.01 -5.13
C MET A 1 17.96 4.62 -4.93
N PRO A 2 19.18 4.35 -5.41
CA PRO A 2 19.84 3.07 -5.13
C PRO A 2 20.13 2.91 -3.64
N ARG A 3 20.03 1.69 -3.13
CA ARG A 3 20.30 1.41 -1.71
C ARG A 3 21.80 1.43 -1.44
N GLY A 4 22.18 1.97 -0.27
CA GLY A 4 23.56 1.91 0.20
C GLY A 4 24.05 0.47 0.33
N LYS A 5 25.28 0.20 -0.12
CA LYS A 5 25.91 -1.13 -0.12
C LYS A 5 27.21 -1.06 0.68
N TYR A 6 27.51 -2.14 1.40
CA TYR A 6 28.84 -2.35 1.96
C TYR A 6 29.80 -2.61 0.81
N ILE A 7 30.95 -1.94 0.85
CA ILE A 7 32.01 -2.02 -0.16
C ILE A 7 33.37 -2.10 0.55
N ILE A 8 34.37 -2.60 -0.16
CA ILE A 8 35.75 -2.69 0.34
C ILE A 8 36.58 -1.67 -0.43
N ALA A 9 37.23 -0.75 0.29
CA ALA A 9 37.98 0.36 -0.31
C ALA A 9 39.06 -0.13 -1.30
N GLY A 10 39.77 -1.21 -0.99
CA GLY A 10 40.81 -1.76 -1.88
C GLY A 10 40.31 -2.41 -3.20
N LYS A 11 38.99 -2.53 -3.39
CA LYS A 11 38.37 -3.08 -4.63
C LYS A 11 37.40 -2.10 -5.29
N THR A 12 37.28 -0.89 -4.76
CA THR A 12 36.30 0.10 -5.22
C THR A 12 37.03 1.36 -5.62
N ASP A 13 36.58 2.01 -6.69
CA ASP A 13 37.16 3.25 -7.18
C ASP A 13 37.05 4.35 -6.09
N PRO A 14 38.12 5.07 -5.72
CA PRO A 14 38.09 6.09 -4.68
C PRO A 14 37.00 7.15 -4.89
N ASP A 15 36.72 7.53 -6.13
CA ASP A 15 35.69 8.52 -6.48
C ASP A 15 34.27 8.02 -6.18
N SER A 16 34.10 6.71 -6.01
CA SER A 16 32.81 6.06 -5.71
C SER A 16 32.58 5.75 -4.23
N LEU A 17 33.48 6.17 -3.32
CA LEU A 17 33.36 5.93 -1.88
C LEU A 17 32.37 6.88 -1.18
N GLY A 18 31.96 7.96 -1.86
CA GLY A 18 31.07 8.97 -1.32
C GLY A 18 29.68 8.44 -0.95
N HIS A 19 29.18 8.83 0.23
CA HIS A 19 27.85 8.49 0.69
C HIS A 19 26.85 9.60 0.36
N TYR A 20 26.11 9.44 -0.74
CA TYR A 20 25.17 10.44 -1.29
C TYR A 20 24.23 11.06 -0.24
N LEU A 21 23.53 10.25 0.55
CA LEU A 21 22.54 10.74 1.51
C LEU A 21 23.15 11.57 2.67
N PHE A 22 24.40 11.30 3.03
CA PHE A 22 25.06 11.99 4.14
C PHE A 22 26.02 13.07 3.67
N ASN A 23 26.22 13.19 2.36
CA ASN A 23 27.21 14.08 1.76
C ASN A 23 28.61 13.92 2.40
N LEU A 24 29.02 12.67 2.65
CA LEU A 24 30.31 12.34 3.25
C LEU A 24 31.22 11.65 2.23
N PRO A 25 32.53 11.93 2.22
CA PRO A 25 33.47 11.29 1.29
C PRO A 25 33.65 9.79 1.58
N SER A 26 33.40 9.35 2.81
CA SER A 26 33.43 7.95 3.22
C SER A 26 32.51 7.72 4.41
N TYR A 27 31.90 6.55 4.50
CA TYR A 27 31.01 6.20 5.61
C TYR A 27 31.08 4.70 5.93
N THR A 28 30.95 4.33 7.20
CA THR A 28 30.85 2.93 7.64
C THR A 28 29.93 2.78 8.85
N HIS A 29 29.44 1.57 9.08
CA HIS A 29 28.67 1.23 10.28
C HIS A 29 29.58 0.72 11.39
N PHE A 30 29.38 1.23 12.61
CA PHE A 30 30.18 0.86 13.79
C PHE A 30 29.36 0.68 15.08
N THR A 31 28.21 1.36 15.21
CA THR A 31 27.51 1.55 16.48
C THR A 31 26.65 0.38 16.96
N ALA A 32 26.43 -0.67 16.15
CA ALA A 32 25.50 -1.75 16.47
C ALA A 32 26.05 -3.17 16.18
N PRO A 33 27.21 -3.56 16.76
CA PRO A 33 27.84 -4.87 16.53
C PRO A 33 26.97 -6.07 16.93
N LEU A 34 26.03 -5.91 17.86
CA LEU A 34 25.12 -6.98 18.27
C LEU A 34 24.07 -7.35 17.20
N ARG A 35 23.74 -6.42 16.30
CA ARG A 35 22.67 -6.61 15.29
C ARG A 35 23.17 -6.58 13.85
N ARG A 36 24.44 -6.21 13.62
CA ARG A 36 25.05 -6.10 12.29
C ARG A 36 26.45 -6.70 12.29
N TYR A 37 26.66 -7.71 11.45
CA TYR A 37 27.97 -8.35 11.31
C TYR A 37 29.02 -7.42 10.70
N ALA A 38 28.62 -6.49 9.82
CA ALA A 38 29.52 -5.49 9.25
C ALA A 38 30.22 -4.66 10.35
N ASP A 39 29.49 -4.23 11.38
CA ASP A 39 30.06 -3.51 12.52
C ASP A 39 31.10 -4.37 13.25
N ILE A 40 30.93 -5.69 13.38
CA ILE A 40 31.93 -6.57 14.01
C ILE A 40 33.26 -6.55 13.23
N ILE A 41 33.20 -6.58 11.89
CA ILE A 41 34.40 -6.49 11.04
C ILE A 41 35.08 -5.13 11.26
N VAL A 42 34.32 -4.04 11.27
CA VAL A 42 34.85 -2.69 11.50
C VAL A 42 35.45 -2.56 12.91
N HIS A 43 34.83 -3.14 13.94
CA HIS A 43 35.37 -3.19 15.30
C HIS A 43 36.72 -3.92 15.35
N ARG A 44 36.87 -5.03 14.61
CA ARG A 44 38.16 -5.76 14.51
C ARG A 44 39.22 -4.92 13.79
N GLN A 45 38.85 -4.27 12.69
CA GLN A 45 39.74 -3.37 11.94
C GLN A 45 40.17 -2.18 12.78
N PHE A 46 39.23 -1.54 13.49
CA PHE A 46 39.51 -0.42 14.38
C PHE A 46 40.44 -0.84 15.53
N LYS A 47 40.19 -1.99 16.16
CA LYS A 47 41.06 -2.53 17.22
C LYS A 47 42.48 -2.79 16.72
N ALA A 48 42.63 -3.34 15.52
CA ALA A 48 43.94 -3.55 14.92
C ALA A 48 44.64 -2.22 14.60
N ALA A 49 43.91 -1.25 14.04
CA ALA A 49 44.45 0.08 13.72
C ALA A 49 45.01 0.81 14.96
N ILE A 50 44.38 0.66 16.14
CA ILE A 50 44.85 1.30 17.38
C ILE A 50 45.92 0.51 18.13
N THR A 51 46.01 -0.82 17.93
CA THR A 51 46.90 -1.69 18.72
C THR A 51 48.14 -2.10 17.93
N ASN A 52 47.93 -2.78 16.80
CA ASN A 52 48.96 -3.21 15.88
C ASN A 52 48.31 -3.53 14.52
N PRO A 53 48.54 -2.72 13.47
CA PRO A 53 47.97 -2.95 12.14
C PRO A 53 48.28 -4.32 11.55
N GLU A 54 49.47 -4.88 11.82
CA GLU A 54 49.88 -6.20 11.34
C GLU A 54 49.09 -7.37 11.97
N SER A 55 48.36 -7.09 13.06
CA SER A 55 47.49 -8.08 13.69
C SER A 55 46.24 -8.39 12.85
N TYR A 56 45.88 -7.53 11.89
CA TYR A 56 44.72 -7.74 11.04
C TYR A 56 45.10 -8.59 9.82
N ARG A 57 44.61 -9.84 9.79
CA ARG A 57 45.01 -10.85 8.80
C ARG A 57 43.93 -11.19 7.78
N ASP A 58 42.79 -10.50 7.81
CA ASP A 58 41.73 -10.77 6.84
C ASP A 58 42.15 -10.28 5.46
N GLU A 59 42.14 -11.17 4.48
CA GLU A 59 42.45 -10.85 3.09
C GLU A 59 41.33 -10.00 2.45
N ILE A 60 41.72 -9.16 1.49
CA ILE A 60 40.80 -8.27 0.77
C ILE A 60 39.68 -9.07 0.06
N ASP A 61 40.00 -10.25 -0.47
CA ASP A 61 39.04 -11.14 -1.13
C ASP A 61 38.00 -11.72 -0.16
N SER A 62 38.45 -12.15 1.01
CA SER A 62 37.58 -12.60 2.10
C SER A 62 36.64 -11.49 2.56
N LEU A 63 37.16 -10.26 2.70
CA LEU A 63 36.35 -9.10 3.07
C LEU A 63 35.32 -8.74 2.00
N LYS A 64 35.66 -8.88 0.71
CA LYS A 64 34.71 -8.68 -0.38
C LYS A 64 33.56 -9.69 -0.29
N MET A 65 33.88 -10.97 -0.12
CA MET A 65 32.87 -12.02 0.03
C MET A 65 31.96 -11.78 1.24
N ASN A 66 32.54 -11.40 2.38
CA ASN A 66 31.79 -11.05 3.58
C ASN A 66 30.89 -9.81 3.38
N SER A 67 31.38 -8.80 2.66
CA SER A 67 30.61 -7.59 2.36
C SER A 67 29.40 -7.89 1.46
N ASP A 68 29.57 -8.74 0.45
CA ASP A 68 28.50 -9.18 -0.45
C ASP A 68 27.46 -10.01 0.29
N TYR A 69 27.91 -10.92 1.16
CA TYR A 69 27.02 -11.70 2.01
C TYR A 69 26.23 -10.81 2.98
N CYS A 70 26.88 -9.81 3.58
CA CYS A 70 26.22 -8.82 4.44
C CYS A 70 25.18 -8.00 3.66
N ASN A 71 25.48 -7.61 2.42
CA ASN A 71 24.53 -6.92 1.55
C ASN A 71 23.32 -7.80 1.23
N PHE A 72 23.55 -9.05 0.83
CA PHE A 72 22.49 -10.02 0.56
C PHE A 72 21.59 -10.22 1.78
N LYS A 73 22.17 -10.49 2.95
CA LYS A 73 21.40 -10.70 4.19
C LYS A 73 20.64 -9.45 4.64
N LYS A 74 21.22 -8.26 4.46
CA LYS A 74 20.53 -6.98 4.71
C LYS A 74 19.31 -6.82 3.81
N ASP A 75 19.42 -7.17 2.54
CA ASP A 75 18.32 -7.07 1.58
C ASP A 75 17.22 -8.11 1.90
N CYS A 76 17.60 -9.36 2.22
CA CYS A 76 16.66 -10.39 2.69
C CYS A 76 15.94 -9.98 3.99
N ALA A 77 16.67 -9.43 4.96
CA ALA A 77 16.09 -8.99 6.23
C ALA A 77 15.05 -7.89 6.01
N LYS A 78 15.32 -6.93 5.11
CA LYS A 78 14.37 -5.88 4.77
C LYS A 78 13.12 -6.45 4.07
N ALA A 79 13.30 -7.36 3.11
CA ALA A 79 12.18 -8.00 2.43
C ALA A 79 11.27 -8.75 3.42
N ALA A 80 11.85 -9.49 4.37
CA ALA A 80 11.09 -10.16 5.42
C ALA A 80 10.34 -9.18 6.34
N GLN A 81 10.97 -8.05 6.70
CA GLN A 81 10.32 -6.99 7.48
C GLN A 81 9.13 -6.38 6.73
N GLU A 82 9.28 -6.06 5.44
CA GLU A 82 8.21 -5.52 4.60
C GLU A 82 7.04 -6.51 4.48
N GLN A 83 7.33 -7.80 4.28
CA GLN A 83 6.31 -8.85 4.24
C GLN A 83 5.59 -9.03 5.58
N ALA A 84 6.30 -8.95 6.69
CA ALA A 84 5.71 -9.02 8.03
C ALA A 84 4.76 -7.84 8.30
N ILE A 85 5.18 -6.63 7.91
CA ILE A 85 4.34 -5.42 7.99
C ILE A 85 3.09 -5.58 7.10
N HIS A 86 3.25 -6.06 5.87
CA HIS A 86 2.14 -6.29 4.96
C HIS A 86 1.14 -7.33 5.51
N LEU A 87 1.62 -8.42 6.10
CA LEU A 87 0.78 -9.42 6.75
C LEU A 87 -0.02 -8.82 7.91
N LEU A 88 0.64 -8.05 8.78
CA LEU A 88 -0.02 -7.37 9.90
C LEU A 88 -1.08 -6.40 9.39
N LEU A 89 -0.77 -5.60 8.36
CA LEU A 89 -1.70 -4.67 7.75
C LEU A 89 -2.94 -5.39 7.19
N CYS A 90 -2.75 -6.50 6.47
CA CYS A 90 -3.87 -7.30 5.95
C CYS A 90 -4.74 -7.85 7.08
N GLN A 91 -4.15 -8.32 8.19
CA GLN A 91 -4.89 -8.77 9.35
C GLN A 91 -5.70 -7.61 9.96
N THR A 92 -5.07 -6.46 10.19
CA THR A 92 -5.73 -5.27 10.74
C THR A 92 -6.90 -4.80 9.87
N ILE A 93 -6.71 -4.69 8.56
CA ILE A 93 -7.79 -4.30 7.63
C ILE A 93 -8.92 -5.32 7.68
N ASN A 94 -8.62 -6.62 7.67
CA ASN A 94 -9.65 -7.67 7.72
C ASN A 94 -10.46 -7.62 9.03
N GLU A 95 -9.82 -7.27 10.14
CA GLU A 95 -10.49 -7.10 11.43
C GLU A 95 -11.35 -5.84 11.47
N MET A 96 -10.83 -4.70 11.00
CA MET A 96 -11.58 -3.46 10.87
C MET A 96 -12.78 -3.61 9.91
N SER A 97 -12.66 -4.48 8.91
CA SER A 97 -13.72 -4.76 7.93
C SER A 97 -14.65 -5.92 8.32
N LYS A 98 -14.61 -6.45 9.56
CA LYS A 98 -15.41 -7.63 9.95
C LYS A 98 -16.92 -7.47 9.72
N GLU A 99 -17.47 -6.27 9.97
CA GLU A 99 -18.92 -6.03 9.92
C GLU A 99 -19.45 -5.67 8.53
N THR A 100 -18.65 -4.97 7.73
CA THR A 100 -19.02 -4.46 6.40
C THR A 100 -18.42 -5.29 5.27
N GLY A 101 -17.31 -5.99 5.53
CA GLY A 101 -16.48 -6.67 4.55
C GLY A 101 -15.55 -5.75 3.75
N GLN A 102 -15.63 -4.43 3.93
CA GLN A 102 -14.85 -3.43 3.21
C GLN A 102 -14.73 -2.12 4.00
N ILE A 103 -13.63 -1.40 3.77
CA ILE A 103 -13.35 -0.10 4.38
C ILE A 103 -13.37 0.95 3.28
N LEU A 104 -14.15 2.00 3.44
CA LEU A 104 -14.09 3.18 2.58
C LEU A 104 -13.05 4.16 3.11
N VAL A 105 -12.16 4.61 2.23
CA VAL A 105 -11.09 5.59 2.52
C VAL A 105 -10.88 6.53 1.34
N MET A 106 -10.35 7.73 1.59
CA MET A 106 -9.92 8.63 0.53
C MET A 106 -8.48 8.34 0.13
N GLY A 107 -8.25 8.07 -1.16
CA GLY A 107 -6.92 7.87 -1.72
C GLY A 107 -6.51 8.99 -2.65
N THR A 108 -5.20 9.28 -2.71
CA THR A 108 -4.65 10.27 -3.65
C THR A 108 -4.06 9.56 -4.85
N ILE A 109 -4.44 9.98 -6.06
CA ILE A 109 -3.91 9.39 -7.29
C ILE A 109 -2.47 9.83 -7.48
N LEU A 110 -1.55 8.88 -7.62
CA LEU A 110 -0.15 9.15 -7.90
C LEU A 110 0.10 9.23 -9.41
N GLN A 111 -0.38 8.23 -10.14
CA GLN A 111 -0.11 8.08 -11.57
C GLN A 111 -1.30 7.45 -12.28
N VAL A 112 -1.53 7.88 -13.53
CA VAL A 112 -2.61 7.40 -14.38
C VAL A 112 -2.02 6.68 -15.61
N TYR A 113 -2.62 5.57 -16.01
CA TYR A 113 -2.26 4.75 -17.17
C TYR A 113 -3.46 4.58 -18.11
N GLU A 114 -3.28 3.81 -19.19
CA GLU A 114 -4.31 3.61 -20.22
C GLU A 114 -5.58 2.89 -19.71
N SER A 115 -5.44 1.96 -18.77
CA SER A 115 -6.56 1.15 -18.22
C SER A 115 -6.52 1.00 -16.69
N SER A 116 -5.64 1.73 -16.01
CA SER A 116 -5.45 1.62 -14.56
C SER A 116 -4.86 2.91 -13.98
N PHE A 117 -4.89 3.04 -12.67
CA PHE A 117 -4.25 4.15 -11.97
C PHE A 117 -3.72 3.69 -10.61
N ASP A 118 -2.64 4.30 -10.16
CA ASP A 118 -2.01 4.02 -8.87
C ASP A 118 -2.52 5.02 -7.83
N VAL A 119 -2.92 4.51 -6.67
CA VAL A 119 -3.49 5.29 -5.57
C VAL A 119 -2.66 5.10 -4.32
N PHE A 120 -2.37 6.20 -3.64
CA PHE A 120 -1.76 6.23 -2.32
C PHE A 120 -2.82 6.41 -1.24
N LEU A 121 -2.79 5.53 -0.25
CA LEU A 121 -3.66 5.55 0.93
C LEU A 121 -2.83 5.98 2.15
N PRO A 122 -2.86 7.26 2.54
CA PRO A 122 -1.96 7.78 3.58
C PRO A 122 -2.18 7.14 4.96
N GLU A 123 -3.44 6.82 5.30
CA GLU A 123 -3.82 6.22 6.58
C GLU A 123 -3.14 4.87 6.84
N PHE A 124 -2.87 4.12 5.78
CA PHE A 124 -2.25 2.80 5.82
C PHE A 124 -0.80 2.80 5.28
N GLY A 125 -0.35 3.91 4.70
CA GLY A 125 0.96 4.03 4.05
C GLY A 125 1.16 3.06 2.88
N ILE A 126 0.10 2.75 2.13
CA ILE A 126 0.17 1.81 1.00
C ILE A 126 -0.11 2.47 -0.34
N GLU A 127 0.59 1.97 -1.36
CA GLU A 127 0.35 2.27 -2.76
C GLU A 127 -0.24 1.04 -3.44
N LYS A 128 -1.36 1.20 -4.13
CA LYS A 128 -2.00 0.10 -4.87
C LYS A 128 -2.59 0.57 -6.19
N ARG A 129 -2.54 -0.34 -7.17
CA ARG A 129 -3.10 -0.14 -8.49
C ARG A 129 -4.56 -0.55 -8.54
N VAL A 130 -5.41 0.37 -8.99
CA VAL A 130 -6.80 0.09 -9.35
C VAL A 130 -6.86 -0.24 -10.84
N HIS A 131 -7.32 -1.44 -11.18
CA HIS A 131 -7.47 -1.89 -12.56
C HIS A 131 -8.91 -1.63 -13.04
N GLY A 132 -9.07 -1.05 -14.23
CA GLY A 132 -10.37 -0.78 -14.84
C GLY A 132 -11.21 -2.06 -15.02
N ASP A 133 -10.58 -3.19 -15.34
CA ASP A 133 -11.24 -4.48 -15.56
C ASP A 133 -11.98 -5.02 -14.32
N GLN A 134 -11.60 -4.53 -13.14
CA GLN A 134 -12.18 -4.92 -11.85
C GLN A 134 -13.35 -4.02 -11.43
N LEU A 135 -13.70 -3.04 -12.25
CA LEU A 135 -14.75 -2.05 -12.02
C LEU A 135 -15.92 -2.26 -13.01
N PRO A 136 -17.16 -1.91 -12.62
CA PRO A 136 -18.32 -1.92 -13.51
C PRO A 136 -18.27 -0.79 -14.55
N LEU A 137 -17.39 -0.92 -15.54
CA LEU A 137 -17.19 0.04 -16.61
C LEU A 137 -17.76 -0.48 -17.93
N ARG A 138 -18.36 0.42 -18.72
CA ARG A 138 -18.69 0.19 -20.13
C ARG A 138 -17.46 0.31 -21.02
N LYS A 139 -16.62 1.31 -20.75
CA LYS A 139 -15.36 1.57 -21.44
C LYS A 139 -14.45 2.46 -20.59
N ALA A 140 -13.17 2.49 -20.91
CA ALA A 140 -12.19 3.41 -20.35
C ALA A 140 -11.40 4.03 -21.50
N GLU A 141 -11.27 5.36 -21.50
CA GLU A 141 -10.51 6.10 -22.52
C GLU A 141 -9.41 6.93 -21.85
N PHE A 142 -8.21 6.90 -22.41
CA PHE A 142 -7.07 7.62 -21.86
C PHE A 142 -6.61 8.70 -22.82
N ASP A 143 -6.67 9.95 -22.36
CA ASP A 143 -6.09 11.08 -23.08
C ASP A 143 -4.61 11.24 -22.73
N LYS A 144 -3.75 10.94 -23.71
CA LYS A 144 -2.29 11.06 -23.60
C LYS A 144 -1.81 12.50 -23.43
N THR A 145 -2.55 13.47 -23.95
CA THR A 145 -2.15 14.89 -23.92
C THR A 145 -2.40 15.51 -22.55
N GLN A 146 -3.57 15.24 -21.97
CA GLN A 146 -3.94 15.74 -20.65
C GLN A 146 -3.58 14.79 -19.50
N ARG A 147 -3.16 13.55 -19.80
CA ARG A 147 -2.94 12.46 -18.84
C ARG A 147 -4.16 12.22 -17.95
N VAL A 148 -5.32 12.15 -18.58
CA VAL A 148 -6.61 11.93 -17.91
C VAL A 148 -7.16 10.58 -18.34
N LEU A 149 -7.59 9.79 -17.37
CA LEU A 149 -8.31 8.54 -17.60
C LEU A 149 -9.79 8.78 -17.36
N GLU A 150 -10.58 8.53 -18.38
CA GLU A 150 -12.02 8.71 -18.40
C GLU A 150 -12.69 7.36 -18.24
N LEU A 151 -13.34 7.18 -17.09
CA LEU A 151 -14.05 5.97 -16.74
C LEU A 151 -15.53 6.12 -17.08
N TYR A 152 -16.02 5.32 -18.02
CA TYR A 152 -17.43 5.29 -18.40
C TYR A 152 -18.13 4.22 -17.59
N TRP A 153 -18.89 4.64 -16.59
CA TRP A 153 -19.53 3.74 -15.62
C TRP A 153 -20.83 3.12 -16.15
N GLU A 154 -21.12 1.90 -15.69
CA GLU A 154 -22.48 1.36 -15.78
C GLU A 154 -23.36 1.97 -14.67
N PRO A 155 -24.46 2.67 -15.02
CA PRO A 155 -25.35 3.25 -14.02
C PRO A 155 -26.10 2.14 -13.26
N GLY A 156 -26.36 2.37 -11.97
CA GLY A 156 -27.11 1.46 -11.11
C GLY A 156 -26.34 0.21 -10.65
N VAL A 157 -25.03 0.12 -10.92
CA VAL A 157 -24.18 -1.00 -10.48
C VAL A 157 -23.18 -0.52 -9.43
N ASP A 158 -23.29 -1.06 -8.21
CA ASP A 158 -22.35 -0.76 -7.13
C ASP A 158 -21.00 -1.47 -7.35
N ALA A 159 -19.91 -0.70 -7.29
CA ALA A 159 -18.54 -1.20 -7.40
C ALA A 159 -18.16 -2.16 -6.24
N ALA A 160 -18.79 -2.02 -5.07
CA ALA A 160 -18.60 -2.91 -3.93
C ALA A 160 -19.12 -4.34 -4.19
N THR A 161 -20.30 -4.46 -4.79
CA THR A 161 -20.96 -5.74 -5.04
C THR A 161 -20.59 -6.35 -6.40
N TYR A 162 -20.01 -5.55 -7.29
CA TYR A 162 -19.60 -5.99 -8.63
C TYR A 162 -18.64 -7.20 -8.56
N VAL A 163 -18.92 -8.19 -9.40
CA VAL A 163 -18.06 -9.37 -9.58
C VAL A 163 -17.45 -9.28 -10.99
N PRO A 164 -16.13 -9.10 -11.08
CA PRO A 164 -15.41 -9.10 -12.35
C PRO A 164 -15.66 -10.40 -13.13
N PRO A 165 -15.67 -10.35 -14.48
CA PRO A 165 -15.85 -11.53 -15.32
C PRO A 165 -14.89 -12.66 -15.01
N ASP A 166 -13.60 -12.35 -14.78
CA ASP A 166 -12.55 -13.32 -14.45
C ASP A 166 -12.81 -14.08 -13.14
N GLU A 167 -13.56 -13.47 -12.22
CA GLU A 167 -13.92 -14.11 -10.95
C GLU A 167 -15.19 -14.96 -11.04
N LYS A 168 -16.01 -14.82 -12.10
CA LYS A 168 -17.26 -15.57 -12.26
C LYS A 168 -17.01 -17.04 -12.59
N GLU A 169 -15.92 -17.36 -13.28
CA GLU A 169 -15.50 -18.73 -13.63
C GLU A 169 -14.15 -19.09 -12.99
N PRO A 170 -14.10 -19.41 -11.68
CA PRO A 170 -12.85 -19.76 -11.04
C PRO A 170 -12.35 -21.15 -11.45
N LEU A 171 -11.11 -21.22 -11.95
CA LEU A 171 -10.41 -22.47 -12.32
C LEU A 171 -10.07 -23.42 -11.13
N SER A 172 -10.40 -23.09 -9.87
CA SER A 172 -10.05 -23.93 -8.70
C SER A 172 -10.91 -23.68 -7.45
N TYR A 173 -10.64 -24.44 -6.36
CA TYR A 173 -11.22 -24.52 -4.99
C TYR A 173 -11.55 -23.18 -4.27
N ARG A 174 -11.40 -22.03 -4.93
CA ARG A 174 -11.67 -20.64 -4.51
C ARG A 174 -13.14 -20.35 -4.14
N ALA A 175 -14.02 -21.35 -4.15
CA ALA A 175 -15.45 -21.19 -3.88
C ALA A 175 -15.77 -20.99 -2.38
N SER A 176 -14.96 -21.49 -1.45
CA SER A 176 -15.38 -21.58 -0.03
C SER A 176 -15.23 -20.30 0.80
N ILE A 177 -14.62 -19.24 0.27
CA ILE A 177 -14.46 -17.94 0.96
C ILE A 177 -15.28 -16.83 0.28
N LYS A 178 -16.18 -17.17 -0.65
CA LYS A 178 -17.07 -16.18 -1.26
C LYS A 178 -18.29 -15.93 -0.37
N ASN A 179 -18.65 -14.65 -0.22
CA ASN A 179 -19.99 -14.15 0.13
C ASN A 179 -20.45 -14.10 1.59
N LYS A 180 -19.60 -13.91 2.61
CA LYS A 180 -20.15 -13.66 3.95
C LYS A 180 -20.54 -12.19 4.22
N TYR A 181 -19.85 -11.22 3.60
CA TYR A 181 -20.12 -9.79 3.83
C TYR A 181 -19.82 -8.95 2.57
N ARG A 182 -20.75 -8.89 1.61
CA ARG A 182 -20.76 -7.83 0.59
C ARG A 182 -21.84 -6.83 0.97
N SER A 183 -21.50 -5.92 1.88
CA SER A 183 -22.35 -4.75 2.09
C SER A 183 -22.27 -3.83 0.87
N SER A 184 -23.33 -3.06 0.62
CA SER A 184 -23.26 -1.99 -0.38
C SER A 184 -22.27 -0.91 0.08
N ALA A 185 -21.71 -0.14 -0.85
CA ALA A 185 -20.83 0.99 -0.50
C ALA A 185 -21.51 1.97 0.47
N ARG A 186 -22.83 2.18 0.30
CA ARG A 186 -23.64 3.05 1.15
C ARG A 186 -23.79 2.52 2.57
N GLU A 187 -24.03 1.22 2.72
CA GLU A 187 -24.12 0.56 4.02
C GLU A 187 -22.76 0.56 4.74
N ALA A 188 -21.67 0.32 4.01
CA ALA A 188 -20.32 0.44 4.54
C ALA A 188 -20.03 1.85 5.06
N ALA A 189 -20.34 2.88 4.26
CA ALA A 189 -20.18 4.27 4.67
C ALA A 189 -21.06 4.66 5.86
N ALA A 190 -22.31 4.18 5.92
CA ALA A 190 -23.21 4.45 7.04
C ALA A 190 -22.69 3.82 8.34
N LYS A 191 -22.25 2.56 8.28
CA LYS A 191 -21.67 1.85 9.43
C LYS A 191 -20.35 2.50 9.88
N GLN A 192 -19.48 2.92 8.95
CA GLN A 192 -18.25 3.65 9.30
C GLN A 192 -18.49 5.07 9.83
N ALA A 193 -19.60 5.70 9.46
CA ALA A 193 -19.98 7.01 9.99
C ALA A 193 -20.62 6.90 11.39
N ASP A 194 -21.38 5.83 11.65
CA ASP A 194 -22.03 5.58 12.94
C ASP A 194 -21.03 4.97 13.95
N GLN A 195 -20.06 4.20 13.48
CA GLN A 195 -18.89 3.77 14.25
C GLN A 195 -17.95 4.96 14.42
N LEU A 196 -18.23 5.79 15.43
CA LEU A 196 -17.30 6.81 15.91
C LEU A 196 -15.99 6.12 16.36
N ALA A 197 -15.01 6.08 15.45
CA ALA A 197 -13.60 5.78 15.65
C ALA A 197 -13.14 4.41 16.21
N ASN A 198 -13.91 3.57 16.91
CA ASN A 198 -13.31 2.39 17.58
C ASN A 198 -14.25 1.17 17.77
N SER A 199 -14.58 0.45 16.70
CA SER A 199 -15.03 -0.96 16.82
C SER A 199 -13.90 -1.90 16.40
N VAL A 200 -12.69 -1.64 16.87
CA VAL A 200 -11.56 -2.55 16.74
C VAL A 200 -11.67 -3.55 17.89
N SER A 201 -11.47 -4.83 17.61
CA SER A 201 -11.47 -5.90 18.62
C SER A 201 -10.47 -5.57 19.74
N ASP A 202 -10.85 -5.81 20.99
CA ASP A 202 -9.95 -5.67 22.14
C ASP A 202 -8.65 -6.49 21.95
N GLU A 203 -8.76 -7.63 21.28
CA GLU A 203 -7.61 -8.48 20.89
C GLU A 203 -6.60 -7.76 20.01
N LEU A 204 -7.07 -6.94 19.06
CA LEU A 204 -6.18 -6.21 18.16
C LEU A 204 -5.57 -5.00 18.85
N ILE A 205 -6.31 -4.34 19.76
CA ILE A 205 -5.77 -3.29 20.63
C ILE A 205 -4.63 -3.85 21.48
N ASP A 206 -4.82 -5.00 22.13
CA ASP A 206 -3.79 -5.67 22.93
C ASP A 206 -2.57 -6.07 22.10
N LYS A 207 -2.78 -6.53 20.86
CA LYS A 207 -1.70 -6.89 19.94
C LYS A 207 -0.88 -5.66 19.53
N PHE A 208 -1.54 -4.54 19.26
CA PHE A 208 -0.87 -3.28 18.91
C PHE A 208 -0.14 -2.68 20.12
N ALA A 209 -0.74 -2.78 21.32
CA ALA A 209 -0.09 -2.38 22.57
C ALA A 209 1.19 -3.18 22.85
N LYS A 210 1.18 -4.50 22.61
CA LYS A 210 2.39 -5.36 22.71
C LYS A 210 3.48 -4.99 21.71
N LEU A 211 3.12 -4.33 20.61
CA LEU A 211 4.04 -3.91 19.55
C LEU A 211 4.45 -2.43 19.68
N ASP A 212 3.99 -1.71 20.71
CA ASP A 212 4.14 -0.26 20.87
C ASP A 212 3.68 0.54 19.63
N LEU A 213 2.60 0.08 18.99
CA LEU A 213 2.02 0.70 17.79
C LEU A 213 0.65 1.31 18.08
N SER A 214 0.33 2.43 17.43
CA SER A 214 -1.02 3.00 17.40
C SER A 214 -1.83 2.45 16.23
N LEU A 215 -3.14 2.36 16.39
CA LEU A 215 -4.04 1.96 15.32
C LEU A 215 -4.14 3.05 14.23
N PRO A 216 -4.24 2.65 12.95
CA PRO A 216 -4.51 3.61 11.88
C PRO A 216 -5.90 4.21 12.10
N THR A 217 -5.96 5.54 12.15
CA THR A 217 -7.24 6.26 12.23
C THR A 217 -7.73 6.48 10.81
N VAL A 218 -8.91 5.95 10.51
CA VAL A 218 -9.60 6.25 9.24
C VAL A 218 -10.33 7.56 9.42
N GLU A 219 -10.06 8.54 8.55
CA GLU A 219 -10.80 9.80 8.53
C GLU A 219 -12.23 9.51 8.06
N SER A 220 -13.12 9.26 9.01
CA SER A 220 -14.56 9.18 8.72
C SER A 220 -15.03 10.59 8.36
N LEU A 221 -15.23 10.83 7.07
CA LEU A 221 -15.80 12.09 6.60
C LEU A 221 -17.24 12.19 7.13
N GLN A 222 -17.46 13.12 8.07
CA GLN A 222 -18.75 13.30 8.75
C GLN A 222 -19.90 13.45 7.74
N LYS A 223 -21.08 12.90 8.09
CA LYS A 223 -22.35 13.17 7.39
C LYS A 223 -22.47 14.68 7.21
N GLY A 224 -22.53 15.14 5.95
CA GLY A 224 -22.73 16.57 5.67
C GLY A 224 -24.00 17.08 6.37
N ALA A 225 -23.97 18.33 6.81
CA ALA A 225 -25.11 19.01 7.45
C ALA A 225 -26.37 19.06 6.53
N ASP A 226 -26.19 18.86 5.23
CA ASP A 226 -27.27 18.75 4.25
C ASP A 226 -27.68 17.28 4.06
N GLY A 227 -28.81 16.90 4.64
CA GLY A 227 -29.37 15.54 4.56
C GLY A 227 -29.84 15.08 3.18
N SER A 228 -29.39 15.71 2.09
CA SER A 228 -29.81 15.40 0.71
C SER A 228 -28.93 14.36 -0.02
N ASP A 229 -27.69 14.15 0.42
CA ASP A 229 -26.67 13.40 -0.35
C ASP A 229 -26.25 12.03 0.28
N GLY A 230 -26.97 11.57 1.31
CA GLY A 230 -26.75 10.28 1.95
C GLY A 230 -25.37 10.13 2.65
N SER A 231 -25.01 8.90 3.04
CA SER A 231 -23.74 8.58 3.71
C SER A 231 -22.50 8.67 2.80
N LEU A 232 -22.69 8.76 1.47
CA LEU A 232 -21.63 8.80 0.47
C LEU A 232 -21.26 10.21 0.01
N GLY A 233 -22.14 11.20 0.22
CA GLY A 233 -21.93 12.59 -0.19
C GLY A 233 -20.54 13.16 0.09
N PRO A 234 -19.99 13.03 1.32
CA PRO A 234 -18.66 13.58 1.64
C PRO A 234 -17.53 13.02 0.78
N TYR A 235 -17.61 11.73 0.41
CA TYR A 235 -16.62 11.03 -0.42
C TYR A 235 -16.71 11.39 -1.90
N MET A 236 -17.89 11.86 -2.34
CA MET A 236 -18.15 12.19 -3.75
C MET A 236 -17.82 13.65 -4.10
N LYS A 237 -17.63 14.55 -3.12
CA LYS A 237 -17.37 15.98 -3.35
C LYS A 237 -16.13 16.26 -4.19
N GLU A 238 -15.10 15.41 -4.09
CA GLU A 238 -13.84 15.58 -4.83
C GLU A 238 -13.83 14.86 -6.18
N CYS A 239 -14.87 14.06 -6.49
CA CYS A 239 -14.99 13.35 -7.76
C CYS A 239 -15.37 14.31 -8.89
N ILE A 240 -14.58 14.29 -9.97
CA ILE A 240 -14.88 15.04 -11.20
C ILE A 240 -15.75 14.14 -12.07
N THR A 241 -17.03 14.47 -12.21
CA THR A 241 -18.01 13.69 -12.97
C THR A 241 -18.65 14.55 -14.06
N ARG A 242 -18.95 13.93 -15.20
CA ARG A 242 -19.69 14.54 -16.32
C ARG A 242 -20.70 13.54 -16.89
N ILE A 243 -21.85 14.05 -17.34
CA ILE A 243 -22.91 13.25 -17.97
C ILE A 243 -23.08 13.76 -19.39
N GLU A 244 -22.78 12.91 -20.38
CA GLU A 244 -22.85 13.26 -21.81
C GLU A 244 -23.65 12.20 -22.57
N ASN A 245 -24.76 12.58 -23.21
CA ASN A 245 -25.52 11.70 -24.12
C ASN A 245 -25.77 10.27 -23.57
N ASP A 246 -26.25 10.16 -22.31
CA ASP A 246 -26.50 8.89 -21.60
C ASP A 246 -25.24 8.08 -21.22
N SER A 247 -24.06 8.72 -21.30
CA SER A 247 -22.79 8.22 -20.79
C SER A 247 -22.43 8.91 -19.47
N TYR A 248 -22.13 8.09 -18.46
CA TYR A 248 -21.75 8.54 -17.11
C TYR A 248 -20.25 8.46 -16.96
N VAL A 249 -19.57 9.60 -17.00
CA VAL A 249 -18.10 9.66 -17.09
C VAL A 249 -17.52 10.24 -15.81
N GLN A 250 -16.47 9.59 -15.29
CA GLN A 250 -15.63 10.11 -14.22
C GLN A 250 -14.22 10.35 -14.74
N GLU A 251 -13.66 11.51 -14.45
CA GLU A 251 -12.28 11.85 -14.81
C GLU A 251 -11.32 11.55 -13.65
N ILE A 252 -10.30 10.75 -13.94
CA ILE A 252 -9.22 10.40 -13.02
C ILE A 252 -7.99 11.18 -13.45
N ARG A 253 -7.48 12.03 -12.54
CA ARG A 253 -6.35 12.93 -12.77
C ARG A 253 -5.30 12.74 -11.68
N GLU A 254 -4.03 12.95 -12.03
CA GLU A 254 -2.92 12.93 -11.06
C GLU A 254 -3.18 13.92 -9.90
N LEU A 255 -2.79 13.53 -8.69
CA LEU A 255 -2.90 14.30 -7.43
C LEU A 255 -4.33 14.63 -6.98
N LYS A 256 -5.37 14.15 -7.66
CA LYS A 256 -6.75 14.25 -7.16
C LYS A 256 -7.04 13.13 -6.19
N LYS A 257 -7.95 13.40 -5.24
CA LYS A 257 -8.44 12.35 -4.35
C LYS A 257 -9.63 11.64 -4.96
N VAL A 258 -9.71 10.35 -4.69
CA VAL A 258 -10.81 9.48 -5.09
C VAL A 258 -11.18 8.57 -3.94
N PRO A 259 -12.47 8.27 -3.77
CA PRO A 259 -12.90 7.31 -2.78
C PRO A 259 -12.54 5.89 -3.21
N ILE A 260 -11.91 5.15 -2.30
CA ILE A 260 -11.42 3.79 -2.48
C ILE A 260 -12.08 2.86 -1.47
N LEU A 261 -12.64 1.77 -1.99
CA LEU A 261 -13.02 0.59 -1.26
C LEU A 261 -11.80 -0.31 -1.11
N LEU A 262 -11.36 -0.48 0.13
CA LEU A 262 -10.26 -1.34 0.51
C LEU A 262 -10.80 -2.62 1.15
N LYS A 263 -10.34 -3.78 0.65
CA LYS A 263 -10.69 -5.09 1.19
C LYS A 263 -9.45 -5.96 1.31
N SER A 264 -9.35 -6.66 2.44
CA SER A 264 -8.30 -7.63 2.71
C SER A 264 -8.82 -9.06 2.60
N GLU A 265 -8.07 -9.92 1.92
CA GLU A 265 -8.33 -11.35 1.80
C GLU A 265 -7.22 -12.13 2.48
N VAL A 266 -7.48 -12.55 3.73
CA VAL A 266 -6.51 -13.26 4.58
C VAL A 266 -6.60 -14.79 4.46
N GLY A 267 -7.63 -15.31 3.77
CA GLY A 267 -7.86 -16.75 3.58
C GLY A 267 -6.99 -17.42 2.51
N MET A 268 -6.15 -16.66 1.80
CA MET A 268 -5.24 -17.18 0.78
C MET A 268 -3.82 -17.37 1.33
N THR A 269 -3.03 -18.26 0.73
CA THR A 269 -1.62 -18.54 1.13
C THR A 269 -0.72 -17.30 1.09
N LEU A 270 -1.15 -16.25 0.40
CA LEU A 270 -0.59 -14.91 0.48
C LEU A 270 -1.75 -13.93 0.76
N PRO A 271 -1.71 -13.17 1.87
CA PRO A 271 -2.75 -12.19 2.15
C PRO A 271 -2.72 -11.11 1.07
N CYS A 272 -3.87 -10.82 0.47
CA CYS A 272 -3.98 -9.86 -0.64
C CYS A 272 -4.86 -8.67 -0.25
N LEU A 273 -4.45 -7.47 -0.67
CA LEU A 273 -5.27 -6.27 -0.58
C LEU A 273 -5.84 -5.96 -1.96
N THR A 274 -7.16 -5.85 -2.01
CA THR A 274 -7.90 -5.45 -3.20
C THR A 274 -8.40 -4.02 -3.00
N VAL A 275 -8.23 -3.20 -4.03
CA VAL A 275 -8.67 -1.80 -4.05
C VAL A 275 -9.59 -1.58 -5.24
N ARG A 276 -10.71 -0.90 -5.01
CA ARG A 276 -11.66 -0.48 -6.05
C ARG A 276 -12.06 0.96 -5.78
N THR A 277 -12.36 1.72 -6.82
CA THR A 277 -12.97 3.05 -6.63
C THR A 277 -14.49 2.95 -6.61
N LEU A 278 -15.16 3.88 -5.93
CA LEU A 278 -16.62 3.96 -5.94
C LEU A 278 -17.13 4.34 -7.33
N ASN A 279 -18.29 3.79 -7.70
CA ASN A 279 -19.06 4.28 -8.83
C ASN A 279 -19.91 5.49 -8.37
N PRO A 280 -19.62 6.72 -8.85
CA PRO A 280 -20.40 7.91 -8.47
C PRO A 280 -21.86 7.86 -8.94
N PHE A 281 -22.17 6.97 -9.89
CA PHE A 281 -23.47 6.86 -10.56
C PHE A 281 -24.25 5.62 -10.13
N ALA A 282 -23.86 4.99 -9.03
CA ALA A 282 -24.52 3.79 -8.51
C ALA A 282 -25.99 4.03 -8.09
N GLU A 283 -26.36 5.25 -7.68
CA GLU A 283 -27.72 5.57 -7.24
C GLU A 283 -28.69 5.91 -8.39
N LEU A 284 -28.17 6.06 -9.61
CA LEU A 284 -29.00 6.34 -10.78
C LEU A 284 -29.67 5.05 -11.24
N SER A 285 -30.97 4.92 -10.95
CA SER A 285 -31.80 3.82 -11.47
C SER A 285 -31.74 3.78 -13.00
N LYS A 286 -31.60 2.59 -13.57
CA LYS A 286 -31.95 2.37 -14.98
C LYS A 286 -33.39 2.84 -15.19
N LYS A 287 -33.61 3.78 -16.11
CA LYS A 287 -34.94 4.04 -16.65
C LYS A 287 -35.33 2.92 -17.60
#